data_AF-A0A800JAW3-F1
#
_entry.id   AF-A0A800JAW3-F1
#
_cell.length_a   1.000
_cell.length_b   1.000
_cell.length_c   1.000
_cell.angle_alpha   90.00
_cell.angle_beta   90.00
_cell.angle_gamma   90.00
#
_symmetry.space_group_name_H-M   'P 1'
#
loop_
_entity.id
_entity.type
_entity.pdbx_description
1 polymer ?
#
loop_
_entity_poly.entity_id
_entity_poly.type
_entity_poly.pdbx_seq_one_letter_code
_entity_poly.pdbx_strand_id
1 'polypeptide(L)'
;MCATDLLGQAEHGPTSPAVLLTNSMNLARQTLEEVKKQLKTLSTRDTAEPAWQNYGQIIVADSYDEMLEIANELAFEHVQVMTKKDDWFLENMIN
;
A
#
# COMPACT_ATOMS: atom_id res chain seq x y z
N MET A 1 -6.80 1.98 8.75
CA MET A 1 -6.96 2.75 7.50
C MET A 1 -6.09 2.13 6.42
N CYS A 2 -4.76 2.28 6.41
CA CYS A 2 -3.90 1.68 5.36
C CYS A 2 -4.13 0.18 5.13
N ALA A 3 -4.20 -0.63 6.18
CA ALA A 3 -4.48 -2.08 6.05
C ALA A 3 -5.84 -2.37 5.38
N THR A 4 -6.85 -1.56 5.68
CA THR A 4 -8.20 -1.71 5.13
C THR A 4 -8.23 -1.31 3.66
N ASP A 5 -7.54 -0.24 3.28
CA ASP A 5 -7.45 0.20 1.87
C ASP A 5 -6.67 -0.84 1.03
N LEU A 6 -5.56 -1.38 1.56
CA LEU A 6 -4.79 -2.46 0.91
C LEU A 6 -5.62 -3.72 0.70
N LEU A 7 -6.38 -4.14 1.72
CA LEU A 7 -7.24 -5.31 1.61
C LEU A 7 -8.43 -5.06 0.69
N GLY A 8 -9.00 -3.86 0.71
CA GLY A 8 -10.02 -3.44 -0.26
C GLY A 8 -9.50 -3.60 -1.69
N GLN A 9 -8.27 -3.18 -1.98
CA GLN A 9 -7.64 -3.40 -3.29
C GLN A 9 -7.41 -4.89 -3.58
N ALA A 10 -6.92 -5.66 -2.60
CA ALA A 10 -6.65 -7.09 -2.73
C ALA A 10 -7.94 -7.90 -3.02
N GLU A 11 -9.09 -7.44 -2.55
CA GLU A 11 -10.39 -8.07 -2.78
C GLU A 11 -10.89 -7.95 -4.23
N HIS A 12 -10.37 -7.01 -5.03
CA HIS A 12 -10.77 -6.87 -6.43
C HIS A 12 -10.40 -8.09 -7.30
N GLY A 13 -9.38 -8.85 -6.91
CA GLY A 13 -8.96 -10.03 -7.64
C GLY A 13 -7.69 -10.69 -7.06
N PRO A 14 -7.49 -12.00 -7.27
CA PRO A 14 -6.39 -12.75 -6.67
C PRO A 14 -4.99 -12.34 -7.19
N THR A 15 -4.94 -11.55 -8.26
CA THR A 15 -3.70 -10.99 -8.85
C THR A 15 -3.58 -9.48 -8.65
N SER A 16 -4.47 -8.88 -7.85
CA SER A 16 -4.45 -7.44 -7.60
C SER A 16 -3.22 -7.06 -6.78
N PRO A 17 -2.36 -6.15 -7.27
CA PRO A 17 -1.27 -5.62 -6.47
C PRO A 17 -1.82 -4.71 -5.36
N ALA A 18 -1.22 -4.81 -4.18
CA ALA A 18 -1.56 -3.96 -3.03
C ALA A 18 -0.27 -3.54 -2.31
N VAL A 19 0.17 -2.31 -2.55
CA VAL A 19 1.47 -1.83 -2.07
C VAL A 19 1.31 -0.63 -1.14
N LEU A 20 1.92 -0.71 0.04
CA LEU A 20 2.14 0.45 0.90
C LEU A 20 3.58 0.95 0.71
N LEU A 21 3.74 2.20 0.33
CA LEU A 21 5.01 2.91 0.36
C LEU A 21 4.98 3.94 1.50
N THR A 22 5.95 3.89 2.40
CA THR A 22 6.03 4.80 3.55
C THR A 22 7.47 5.09 3.94
N ASN A 23 7.73 6.21 4.60
CA ASN A 23 9.02 6.47 5.26
C ASN A 23 8.98 6.23 6.78
N SER A 24 7.97 5.50 7.27
CA SER A 24 7.81 5.18 8.69
C SER A 24 7.83 3.67 8.91
N MET A 25 8.93 3.18 9.47
CA MET A 25 9.05 1.78 9.90
C MET A 25 7.97 1.38 10.91
N ASN A 26 7.55 2.31 11.76
CA ASN A 26 6.47 2.05 12.71
C ASN A 26 5.12 1.84 12.01
N LEU A 27 4.78 2.70 11.03
CA LEU A 27 3.54 2.55 10.26
C LEU A 27 3.55 1.25 9.43
N ALA A 28 4.70 0.91 8.83
CA ALA A 28 4.87 -0.34 8.09
C ALA A 28 4.54 -1.57 8.94
N ARG A 29 5.15 -1.66 10.14
CA ARG A 29 4.93 -2.77 11.07
C ARG A 29 3.49 -2.83 11.56
N GLN A 30 2.91 -1.69 11.94
CA GLN A 30 1.52 -1.63 12.41
C GLN A 30 0.54 -2.03 11.30
N THR A 31 0.79 -1.62 10.06
CA THR A 31 -0.04 -1.99 8.92
C THR A 31 0.04 -3.49 8.66
N LEU A 32 1.24 -4.09 8.68
CA LEU A 32 1.40 -5.53 8.49
C LEU A 32 0.62 -6.35 9.53
N GLU A 33 0.71 -5.97 10.81
CA GLU A 33 -0.02 -6.65 11.87
C GLU A 33 -1.53 -6.49 11.72
N GLU A 34 -2.00 -5.31 11.32
CA GLU A 34 -3.42 -5.08 11.10
C GLU A 34 -3.95 -5.83 9.87
N VAL A 35 -3.17 -5.95 8.79
CA VAL A 35 -3.53 -6.80 7.63
C VAL A 35 -3.72 -8.26 8.06
N LYS A 36 -2.76 -8.82 8.82
CA LYS A 36 -2.88 -10.20 9.35
C LYS A 36 -4.10 -10.39 10.22
N LYS A 37 -4.49 -9.36 10.98
CA LYS A 37 -5.66 -9.40 11.85
C LYS A 37 -6.96 -9.35 11.04
N GLN A 38 -7.06 -8.42 10.08
CA GLN A 38 -8.27 -8.23 9.28
C GLN A 38 -8.54 -9.44 8.37
N LEU A 39 -7.50 -10.04 7.77
CA LEU A 39 -7.64 -11.25 6.96
C LEU A 39 -8.29 -12.43 7.71
N LYS A 40 -8.19 -12.51 9.04
CA LYS A 40 -8.83 -13.58 9.82
C LYS A 40 -10.36 -13.50 9.84
N THR A 41 -10.91 -12.30 9.63
CA THR A 41 -12.35 -12.03 9.77
C THR A 41 -13.00 -11.52 8.49
N LEU A 42 -12.19 -11.30 7.44
CA LEU A 42 -12.65 -10.73 6.17
C LEU A 42 -13.54 -11.73 5.42
N SER A 43 -14.75 -11.31 5.02
CA SER A 43 -15.69 -12.17 4.30
C SER A 43 -15.18 -12.62 2.93
N THR A 44 -14.32 -11.81 2.33
CA THR A 44 -13.70 -11.97 1.00
C THR A 44 -12.26 -12.49 1.09
N ARG A 45 -11.86 -13.04 2.24
CA ARG A 45 -10.50 -13.55 2.50
C ARG A 45 -9.99 -14.50 1.41
N ASP A 46 -10.84 -15.40 0.91
CA ASP A 46 -10.41 -16.40 -0.07
C ASP A 46 -9.94 -15.77 -1.41
N THR A 47 -10.27 -14.51 -1.67
CA THR A 47 -9.73 -13.70 -2.79
C THR A 47 -8.58 -12.80 -2.32
N ALA A 48 -8.77 -12.09 -1.20
CA ALA A 48 -7.82 -11.09 -0.71
C ALA A 48 -6.50 -11.70 -0.21
N GLU A 49 -6.55 -12.87 0.43
CA GLU A 49 -5.37 -13.51 1.01
C GLU A 49 -4.36 -13.95 -0.08
N PRO A 50 -4.75 -14.65 -1.16
CA PRO A 50 -3.84 -14.94 -2.27
C PRO A 50 -3.26 -13.67 -2.91
N ALA A 51 -4.07 -12.62 -3.10
CA ALA A 51 -3.60 -11.36 -3.66
C ALA A 51 -2.53 -10.72 -2.76
N TRP A 52 -2.80 -10.63 -1.46
CA TRP A 52 -1.85 -10.09 -0.49
C TRP A 52 -0.57 -10.94 -0.37
N GLN A 53 -0.68 -12.27 -0.34
CA GLN A 53 0.47 -13.15 -0.21
C GLN A 53 1.42 -13.10 -1.42
N ASN A 54 0.86 -12.98 -2.63
CA ASN A 54 1.65 -13.05 -3.86
C ASN A 54 2.08 -11.66 -4.37
N TYR A 55 1.29 -10.62 -4.13
CA TYR A 55 1.47 -9.29 -4.71
C TYR A 55 1.39 -8.15 -3.68
N GLY A 56 1.14 -8.46 -2.41
CA GLY A 56 1.15 -7.50 -1.33
C GLY A 56 2.57 -7.09 -0.95
N GLN A 57 2.84 -5.79 -0.85
CA GLN A 57 4.15 -5.27 -0.48
C GLN A 57 4.05 -4.11 0.50
N ILE A 58 5.05 -4.01 1.39
CA ILE A 58 5.28 -2.83 2.20
C ILE A 58 6.72 -2.40 1.97
N ILE A 59 6.89 -1.23 1.38
CA ILE A 59 8.17 -0.63 1.04
C ILE A 59 8.42 0.51 2.03
N VAL A 60 9.58 0.48 2.67
CA VAL A 60 10.01 1.55 3.58
C VAL A 60 11.16 2.32 2.93
N ALA A 61 10.92 3.59 2.66
CA ALA A 61 11.92 4.54 2.16
C ALA A 61 12.50 5.36 3.33
N ASP A 62 13.67 5.96 3.11
CA ASP A 62 14.36 6.83 4.07
C ASP A 62 13.83 8.26 4.06
N SER A 63 13.20 8.71 2.96
CA SER A 63 12.76 10.10 2.79
C SER A 63 11.53 10.26 1.90
N TYR A 64 10.96 11.47 1.85
CA TYR A 64 9.88 11.79 0.91
C TYR A 64 10.35 11.79 -0.54
N ASP A 65 11.60 12.20 -0.79
CA ASP A 65 12.19 12.21 -2.13
C ASP A 65 12.35 10.78 -2.66
N GLU A 66 12.87 9.86 -1.84
CA GLU A 66 12.94 8.45 -2.23
C GLU A 66 11.55 7.81 -2.40
N MET A 67 10.57 8.17 -1.56
CA MET A 67 9.19 7.74 -1.80
C MET A 67 8.66 8.21 -3.15
N LEU A 68 9.00 9.42 -3.60
CA LEU A 68 8.59 9.93 -4.89
C LEU A 68 9.24 9.16 -6.04
N GLU A 69 10.55 8.90 -5.94
CA GLU A 69 11.30 8.10 -6.92
C GLU A 69 10.68 6.70 -7.06
N ILE A 70 10.48 5.99 -5.95
CA ILE A 70 9.87 4.66 -5.95
C ILE A 70 8.44 4.70 -6.49
N ALA A 71 7.62 5.70 -6.10
CA ALA A 71 6.25 5.82 -6.61
C ALA A 71 6.22 6.00 -8.13
N ASN A 72 7.09 6.86 -8.67
CA ASN A 72 7.23 7.06 -10.11
C ASN A 72 7.72 5.81 -10.84
N GLU A 73 8.61 5.00 -10.23
CA GLU A 73 9.06 3.73 -10.80
C GLU A 73 7.95 2.66 -10.83
N LEU A 74 7.12 2.61 -9.79
CA LEU A 74 6.00 1.67 -9.70
C LEU A 74 4.90 1.99 -10.72
N ALA A 75 4.66 3.28 -11.02
CA ALA A 75 3.73 3.77 -12.04
C ALA A 75 2.35 3.08 -12.01
N PHE A 76 1.76 2.97 -10.80
CA PHE A 76 0.47 2.31 -10.62
C PHE A 76 -0.68 3.18 -11.13
N GLU A 77 -1.69 2.52 -11.73
CA GLU A 77 -2.92 3.16 -12.22
C GLU A 77 -3.69 3.92 -11.12
N HIS A 78 -3.66 3.40 -9.89
CA HIS A 78 -4.30 4.02 -8.74
C HIS A 78 -3.27 4.33 -7.65
N VAL A 79 -3.21 5.59 -7.23
CA VAL A 79 -2.32 6.07 -6.16
C VAL A 79 -3.12 6.85 -5.13
N GLN A 80 -2.91 6.53 -3.85
CA GLN A 80 -3.49 7.24 -2.71
C GLN A 80 -2.37 7.87 -1.88
N VAL A 81 -2.27 9.20 -1.90
CA VAL A 81 -1.25 9.95 -1.15
C VAL A 81 -1.83 10.37 0.21
N MET A 82 -1.27 9.82 1.29
CA MET A 82 -1.68 10.13 2.67
C MET A 82 -0.50 10.67 3.48
N THR A 83 -0.06 11.88 3.19
CA THR A 83 1.11 12.48 3.83
C THR A 83 0.82 13.89 4.33
N LYS A 84 1.79 14.50 5.02
CA LYS A 84 1.74 15.92 5.38
C LYS A 84 2.18 16.84 4.23
N LYS A 85 2.53 16.27 3.07
CA LYS A 85 3.08 16.93 1.89
C LYS A 85 2.32 16.47 0.63
N ASP A 86 1.02 16.25 0.76
CA ASP A 86 0.14 15.81 -0.31
C ASP A 86 0.19 16.74 -1.53
N ASP A 87 0.13 18.06 -1.33
CA ASP A 87 0.29 19.04 -2.43
C ASP A 87 1.64 18.88 -3.16
N TRP A 88 2.72 18.61 -2.42
CA TRP A 88 4.04 18.43 -3.01
C TRP A 88 4.12 17.14 -3.85
N PHE A 89 3.51 16.04 -3.41
CA PHE A 89 3.44 14.82 -4.23
C PHE A 89 2.58 15.03 -5.47
N LEU A 90 1.48 15.77 -5.37
CA LEU A 90 0.65 16.13 -6.53
C LEU A 90 1.43 16.92 -7.58
N GLU A 91 2.33 17.82 -7.16
CA GLU A 91 3.13 18.64 -8.06
C GLU A 91 4.32 17.90 -8.70
N ASN A 92 4.86 16.86 -8.03
CA ASN A 92 6.14 16.25 -8.40
C ASN A 92 6.04 14.79 -8.89
N MET A 93 4.89 14.14 -8.71
CA MET A 93 4.66 12.79 -9.24
C MET A 93 4.30 12.89 -10.73
N ILE A 94 4.95 12.07 -11.56
CA ILE A 94 4.94 12.25 -13.02
C ILE A 94 4.44 11.04 -13.81
N ASN A 95 4.23 9.89 -13.15
CA ASN A 95 3.82 8.63 -13.79
C ASN A 95 2.53 8.09 -13.18
#